data_AF-A0A5K1BLL5-F1
#
_entry.id   AF-A0A5K1BLL5-F1
#
_cell.length_a   1.000
_cell.length_b   1.000
_cell.length_c   1.000
_cell.angle_alpha   90.00
_cell.angle_beta   90.00
_cell.angle_gamma   90.00
#
_symmetry.space_group_name_H-M   'P 1'
#
loop_
_entity.id
_entity.type
_entity.pdbx_description
1 polymer ?
#
loop_
_entity_poly.entity_id
_entity_poly.type
_entity_poly.pdbx_seq_one_letter_code
_entity_poly.pdbx_strand_id
1 'polypeptide(L)'
;YQETKPGLWSFVLSAPDSNSWVGIGFSSSGRMPGTSAVVGWPTGSGAGMIKQYSLSGYSQSAVQPDQGDLDLVNPVFVSESSRVYLAFQLKAATPLSSLVYAVGPRGDIPDVFGMLDQHRSYVSTTLDFSK
;
A
#
# COMPACT_ATOMS: atom_id res chain seq x y z
N TYR A 1 5.40 9.86 7.75
CA TYR A 1 6.60 9.06 7.46
C TYR A 1 7.75 9.64 8.25
N GLN A 2 8.84 8.89 8.42
CA GLN A 2 10.06 9.37 9.06
C GLN A 2 11.25 8.52 8.62
N GLU A 3 12.39 9.14 8.33
CA GLU A 3 13.66 8.41 8.25
C GLU A 3 14.13 8.06 9.66
N THR A 4 14.09 6.78 10.01
CA THR A 4 14.43 6.31 11.37
C THR A 4 15.93 6.09 11.57
N LYS A 5 16.63 5.78 10.47
CA LYS A 5 18.09 5.67 10.33
C LYS A 5 18.41 5.95 8.85
N PRO A 6 19.64 6.34 8.51
CA PRO A 6 20.03 6.58 7.12
C PRO A 6 19.59 5.43 6.20
N GLY A 7 18.74 5.75 5.22
CA GLY A 7 18.20 4.82 4.25
C GLY A 7 17.06 3.91 4.74
N LEU A 8 16.51 4.13 5.95
CA LEU A 8 15.41 3.34 6.52
C LEU A 8 14.21 4.22 6.89
N TRP A 9 13.17 4.15 6.06
CA TRP A 9 12.01 5.02 6.09
C TRP A 9 10.80 4.31 6.66
N SER A 10 10.18 4.85 7.71
CA SER A 10 8.97 4.30 8.31
C SER A 10 7.73 5.02 7.78
N PHE A 11 6.72 4.24 7.38
CA PHE A 11 5.45 4.72 6.86
C PHE A 11 4.31 4.16 7.70
N VAL A 12 3.28 4.99 7.89
CA VAL A 12 2.00 4.58 8.47
C VAL A 12 0.90 5.18 7.60
N LEU A 13 0.14 4.32 6.94
CA LEU A 13 -1.10 4.67 6.26
C LEU A 13 -2.25 4.34 7.20
N SER A 14 -3.22 5.26 7.32
CA SER A 14 -4.43 5.00 8.07
C SER A 14 -5.68 5.35 7.27
N ALA A 15 -6.74 4.58 7.45
CA ALA A 15 -8.02 4.78 6.78
C ALA A 15 -9.20 4.43 7.70
N PRO A 16 -10.35 5.12 7.60
CA PRO A 16 -11.52 4.90 8.46
C PRO A 16 -12.37 3.69 8.03
N ASP A 17 -11.77 2.66 7.43
CA ASP A 17 -12.49 1.61 6.74
C ASP A 17 -11.90 0.23 7.02
N SER A 18 -12.47 -0.44 8.03
CA SER A 18 -11.96 -1.69 8.59
C SER A 18 -12.31 -2.96 7.83
N ASN A 19 -13.06 -2.86 6.73
CA ASN A 19 -13.48 -4.00 5.93
C ASN A 19 -13.22 -3.83 4.43
N SER A 20 -12.08 -3.23 4.10
CA SER A 20 -11.58 -3.07 2.74
C SER A 20 -10.07 -3.24 2.72
N TRP A 21 -9.53 -3.55 1.55
CA TRP A 21 -8.11 -3.38 1.31
C TRP A 21 -7.76 -1.88 1.22
N VAL A 22 -6.57 -1.52 1.69
CA VAL A 22 -5.99 -0.17 1.54
C VAL A 22 -4.58 -0.27 1.03
N GLY A 23 -4.19 0.67 0.17
CA GLY A 23 -2.91 0.63 -0.52
C GLY A 23 -2.20 1.97 -0.55
N ILE A 24 -0.88 1.90 -0.51
CA ILE A 24 0.05 2.99 -0.82
C ILE A 24 1.03 2.50 -1.88
N GLY A 25 1.19 3.27 -2.95
CA GLY A 25 2.09 2.99 -4.04
C GLY A 25 3.13 4.07 -4.23
N PHE A 26 4.38 3.67 -4.45
CA PHE A 26 5.51 4.51 -4.83
C PHE A 26 5.60 4.54 -6.34
N SER A 27 5.33 5.70 -6.92
CA SER A 27 5.11 5.87 -8.35
C SER A 27 6.21 6.71 -8.99
N SER A 28 6.62 6.32 -10.19
CA SER A 28 7.50 7.14 -11.03
C SER A 28 6.81 8.39 -11.59
N SER A 29 5.47 8.39 -11.69
CA SER A 29 4.70 9.43 -12.39
C SER A 29 3.48 9.94 -11.61
N GLY A 30 3.22 9.43 -10.40
CA GLY A 30 2.00 9.70 -9.65
C GLY A 30 0.74 9.05 -10.25
N ARG A 31 0.91 8.09 -11.16
CA ARG A 31 -0.18 7.33 -11.81
C ARG A 31 -0.06 5.87 -11.45
N MET A 32 -1.17 5.13 -11.59
CA MET A 32 -1.20 3.70 -11.29
C MET A 32 -0.18 2.90 -12.13
N PRO A 33 -0.09 3.02 -13.47
CA PRO A 33 0.98 2.36 -14.23
C PRO A 33 2.38 2.86 -13.84
N GLY A 34 3.31 1.93 -13.65
CA GLY A 34 4.68 2.24 -13.22
C GLY A 34 4.79 2.55 -11.73
N THR A 35 3.95 1.90 -10.93
CA THR A 35 3.92 2.00 -9.46
C THR A 35 4.20 0.66 -8.81
N SER A 36 4.97 0.70 -7.74
CA SER A 36 5.18 -0.42 -6.83
C SER A 36 4.45 -0.14 -5.52
N ALA A 37 3.58 -1.04 -5.09
CA ALA A 37 2.62 -0.76 -4.01
C ALA A 37 2.66 -1.77 -2.88
N VAL A 38 2.36 -1.29 -1.68
CA VAL A 38 2.07 -2.10 -0.49
C VAL A 38 0.57 -1.99 -0.23
N VAL A 39 -0.10 -3.14 -0.21
CA VAL A 39 -1.54 -3.23 0.02
C VAL A 39 -1.79 -4.18 1.18
N GLY A 40 -2.69 -3.80 2.08
CA GLY A 40 -3.09 -4.64 3.21
C GLY A 40 -4.59 -4.66 3.43
N TRP A 41 -5.08 -5.75 4.01
CA TRP A 41 -6.50 -6.00 4.27
C TRP A 41 -6.72 -6.90 5.48
N PRO A 42 -7.89 -6.82 6.13
CA PRO A 42 -8.25 -7.71 7.23
C PRO A 42 -8.48 -9.16 6.76
N THR A 43 -8.19 -10.12 7.63
CA THR A 43 -8.42 -11.57 7.41
C THR A 43 -9.57 -12.14 8.24
N GLY A 44 -10.28 -11.30 9.00
CA GLY A 44 -11.34 -11.71 9.91
C GLY A 44 -10.85 -12.19 11.29
N SER A 45 -9.57 -12.54 11.46
CA SER A 45 -8.97 -12.86 12.76
C SER A 45 -7.47 -12.56 12.80
N GLY A 46 -7.02 -11.85 13.83
CA GLY A 46 -5.59 -11.56 14.04
C GLY A 46 -5.05 -10.42 13.17
N ALA A 47 -3.74 -10.46 12.91
CA ALA A 47 -3.08 -9.51 12.02
C ALA A 47 -3.62 -9.67 10.58
N GLY A 48 -3.79 -8.54 9.89
CA GLY A 48 -4.22 -8.56 8.49
C GLY A 48 -3.16 -9.12 7.55
N MET A 49 -3.55 -9.32 6.29
CA MET A 49 -2.65 -9.67 5.21
C MET A 49 -2.04 -8.43 4.59
N ILE A 50 -0.82 -8.59 4.07
CA ILE A 50 -0.10 -7.55 3.33
C ILE A 50 0.58 -8.21 2.15
N LYS A 51 0.52 -7.56 0.99
CA LYS A 51 1.26 -7.95 -0.20
C LYS A 51 1.87 -6.73 -0.89
N GLN A 52 2.95 -6.97 -1.60
CA GLN A 52 3.48 -6.03 -2.57
C GLN A 52 2.84 -6.25 -3.94
N TYR A 53 2.73 -5.19 -4.73
CA TYR A 53 2.12 -5.23 -6.06
C TYR A 53 2.95 -4.45 -7.08
N SER A 54 3.04 -4.96 -8.29
CA SER A 54 3.42 -4.18 -9.47
C SER A 54 2.17 -3.74 -10.22
N LEU A 55 2.02 -2.44 -10.41
CA LEU A 55 0.90 -1.83 -11.11
C LEU A 55 1.39 -1.40 -12.50
N SER A 56 1.14 -2.21 -13.53
CA SER A 56 1.61 -1.98 -14.90
C SER A 56 0.54 -1.39 -15.82
N GLY A 57 -0.71 -1.31 -15.35
CA GLY A 57 -1.87 -0.87 -16.12
C GLY A 57 -3.09 -0.64 -15.24
N TYR A 58 -4.24 -0.41 -15.86
CA TYR A 58 -5.51 -0.15 -15.16
C TYR A 58 -6.43 -1.38 -15.07
N SER A 59 -6.15 -2.44 -15.83
CA SER A 59 -6.90 -3.70 -15.73
C SER A 59 -6.46 -4.49 -14.50
N GLN A 60 -7.36 -5.31 -13.96
CA GLN A 60 -7.04 -6.20 -12.84
C GLN A 60 -5.86 -7.14 -13.18
N SER A 61 -5.78 -7.63 -14.43
CA SER A 61 -4.65 -8.41 -14.93
C SER A 61 -3.32 -7.65 -15.01
N ALA A 62 -3.32 -6.33 -14.86
CA ALA A 62 -2.12 -5.50 -14.81
C ALA A 62 -1.75 -5.10 -13.36
N VAL A 63 -2.46 -5.64 -12.37
CA VAL A 63 -2.22 -5.48 -10.93
C VAL A 63 -1.66 -6.80 -10.42
N GLN A 64 -0.35 -6.93 -10.43
CA GLN A 64 0.32 -8.21 -10.19
C GLN A 64 0.73 -8.35 -8.73
N PRO A 65 0.12 -9.27 -7.95
CA PRO A 65 0.51 -9.53 -6.57
C PRO A 65 1.91 -10.14 -6.51
N ASP A 66 2.62 -9.86 -5.42
CA ASP A 66 3.97 -10.36 -5.12
C ASP A 66 5.05 -9.97 -6.15
N GLN A 67 4.79 -8.96 -6.98
CA GLN A 67 5.74 -8.48 -8.01
C GLN A 67 6.23 -7.04 -7.80
N GLY A 68 5.94 -6.42 -6.66
CA GLY A 68 6.52 -5.12 -6.31
C GLY A 68 8.03 -5.21 -6.07
N ASP A 69 8.73 -4.11 -6.33
CA ASP A 69 10.18 -3.95 -6.23
C ASP A 69 10.65 -3.17 -4.98
N LEU A 70 9.77 -2.98 -3.97
CA LEU A 70 10.15 -2.28 -2.74
C LEU A 70 10.93 -3.22 -1.80
N ASP A 71 12.03 -2.71 -1.24
CA ASP A 71 12.74 -3.39 -0.13
C ASP A 71 11.97 -3.14 1.20
N LEU A 72 10.87 -3.89 1.33
CA LEU A 72 9.89 -3.79 2.40
C LEU A 72 10.33 -4.54 3.65
N VAL A 73 10.25 -3.89 4.81
CA VAL A 73 10.69 -4.43 6.09
C VAL A 73 9.62 -4.24 7.16
N ASN A 74 9.42 -5.25 8.02
CA ASN A 74 8.48 -5.23 9.15
C ASN A 74 7.07 -4.73 8.81
N PRO A 75 6.43 -5.20 7.71
CA PRO A 75 5.08 -4.74 7.39
C PRO A 75 4.07 -5.32 8.40
N VAL A 76 3.15 -4.48 8.86
CA VAL A 76 2.07 -4.86 9.76
C VAL A 76 0.76 -4.17 9.37
N PHE A 77 -0.32 -4.94 9.45
CA PHE A 77 -1.67 -4.47 9.20
C PHE A 77 -2.50 -4.72 10.44
N VAL A 78 -3.04 -3.64 11.01
CA VAL A 78 -3.86 -3.69 12.20
C VAL A 78 -5.20 -3.04 11.90
N SER A 79 -6.27 -3.73 12.25
CA SER A 79 -7.61 -3.17 12.28
C SER A 79 -7.98 -2.92 13.74
N GLU A 80 -8.24 -1.67 14.09
CA GLU A 80 -8.61 -1.26 15.44
C GLU A 80 -9.88 -0.43 15.39
N SER A 81 -10.95 -0.97 15.98
CA SER A 81 -12.30 -0.37 15.96
C SER A 81 -12.77 -0.07 14.52
N SER A 82 -12.84 1.21 14.13
CA SER A 82 -13.29 1.66 12.82
C SER A 82 -12.13 2.20 11.95
N ARG A 83 -10.89 1.86 12.26
CA ARG A 83 -9.70 2.32 11.54
C ARG A 83 -8.76 1.18 11.25
N VAL A 84 -8.10 1.28 10.10
CA VAL A 84 -7.01 0.40 9.72
C VAL A 84 -5.70 1.17 9.69
N TYR A 85 -4.64 0.45 10.00
CA TYR A 85 -3.27 0.94 9.98
C TYR A 85 -2.44 -0.06 9.17
N LEU A 86 -1.86 0.42 8.08
CA LEU A 86 -0.80 -0.27 7.34
C LEU A 86 0.51 0.44 7.67
N ALA A 87 1.35 -0.21 8.46
CA ALA A 87 2.65 0.31 8.83
C ALA A 87 3.76 -0.58 8.27
N PHE A 88 4.84 0.02 7.81
CA PHE A 88 5.99 -0.69 7.26
C PHE A 88 7.22 0.20 7.24
N GLN A 89 8.37 -0.42 6.99
CA GLN A 89 9.61 0.28 6.70
C GLN A 89 10.06 -0.01 5.27
N LEU A 90 10.71 0.96 4.65
CA LEU A 90 11.30 0.86 3.32
C LEU A 90 12.80 1.13 3.42
N LYS A 91 13.62 0.23 2.88
CA LYS A 91 15.04 0.48 2.68
C LYS A 91 15.24 1.15 1.32
N ALA A 92 15.67 2.41 1.34
CA ALA A 92 15.98 3.18 0.15
C ALA A 92 16.83 4.40 0.53
N ALA A 93 17.81 4.77 -0.29
CA ALA A 93 18.53 6.04 -0.08
C ALA A 93 17.56 7.24 -0.04
N THR A 94 16.59 7.26 -0.96
CA THR A 94 15.44 8.16 -0.91
C THR A 94 14.26 7.46 -1.60
N PRO A 95 13.08 7.35 -0.97
CA PRO A 95 11.90 6.78 -1.60
C PRO A 95 11.40 7.66 -2.75
N LEU A 96 10.64 7.08 -3.68
CA LEU A 96 9.93 7.87 -4.69
C LEU A 96 8.91 8.79 -4.02
N SER A 97 8.96 10.08 -4.38
CA SER A 97 8.13 11.13 -3.77
C SER A 97 6.70 11.14 -4.24
N SER A 98 6.43 10.70 -5.48
CA SER A 98 5.08 10.60 -6.02
C SER A 98 4.40 9.35 -5.50
N LEU A 99 3.33 9.53 -4.75
CA LEU A 99 2.57 8.45 -4.12
C LEU A 99 1.16 8.38 -4.66
N VAL A 100 0.66 7.15 -4.79
CA VAL A 100 -0.75 6.87 -5.05
C VAL A 100 -1.34 6.13 -3.87
N TYR A 101 -2.56 6.48 -3.48
CA TYR A 101 -3.29 5.86 -2.41
C TYR A 101 -4.61 5.33 -2.94
N ALA A 102 -5.06 4.20 -2.42
CA ALA A 102 -6.32 3.60 -2.83
C ALA A 102 -7.01 2.86 -1.68
N VAL A 103 -8.35 2.84 -1.75
CA VAL A 103 -9.22 2.07 -0.86
C VAL A 103 -10.14 1.20 -1.71
N GLY A 104 -10.17 -0.09 -1.41
CA GLY A 104 -10.95 -1.10 -2.10
C GLY A 104 -12.47 -0.98 -1.92
N PRO A 105 -13.25 -1.89 -2.51
CA PRO A 105 -14.68 -2.02 -2.21
C PRO A 105 -14.90 -2.46 -0.76
N ARG A 106 -16.06 -2.14 -0.18
CA ARG A 106 -16.43 -2.60 1.17
C ARG A 106 -16.88 -4.05 1.14
N GLY A 107 -16.39 -4.86 2.06
CA GLY A 107 -16.74 -6.28 2.17
C GLY A 107 -16.11 -7.15 1.09
N ASP A 108 -15.28 -6.56 0.24
CA ASP A 108 -14.54 -7.26 -0.80
C ASP A 108 -13.06 -7.19 -0.48
N ILE A 109 -12.55 -8.32 0.02
CA ILE A 109 -11.14 -8.48 0.35
C ILE A 109 -10.50 -9.36 -0.71
N PRO A 110 -9.21 -9.14 -1.01
CA PRO A 110 -8.49 -9.92 -2.01
C PRO A 110 -8.60 -11.42 -1.75
N ASP A 111 -8.69 -12.17 -2.85
CA ASP A 111 -8.79 -13.62 -2.82
C ASP A 111 -7.48 -14.30 -2.38
N VAL A 112 -7.44 -15.64 -2.43
CA VAL A 112 -6.24 -16.41 -2.07
C VAL A 112 -5.02 -16.09 -2.94
N PHE A 113 -5.25 -15.60 -4.17
CA PHE A 113 -4.20 -15.16 -5.08
C PHE A 113 -3.80 -13.70 -4.84
N GLY A 114 -4.54 -12.97 -4.00
CA GLY A 114 -4.32 -11.56 -3.73
C GLY A 114 -4.80 -10.65 -4.87
N MET A 115 -5.74 -11.09 -5.70
CA MET A 115 -6.29 -10.25 -6.76
C MET A 115 -7.10 -9.10 -6.15
N LEU A 116 -6.83 -7.86 -6.60
CA LEU A 116 -7.51 -6.67 -6.11
C LEU A 116 -8.67 -6.33 -7.03
N ASP A 117 -9.86 -6.17 -6.47
CA ASP A 117 -10.96 -5.50 -7.17
C ASP A 117 -10.73 -3.99 -7.25
N GLN A 118 -11.44 -3.34 -8.16
CA GLN A 118 -11.25 -1.91 -8.42
C GLN A 118 -11.49 -1.08 -7.16
N HIS A 119 -10.58 -0.16 -6.87
CA HIS A 119 -10.73 0.79 -5.78
C HIS A 119 -11.97 1.69 -5.97
N ARG A 120 -12.64 2.03 -4.87
CA ARG A 120 -13.74 3.00 -4.89
C ARG A 120 -13.27 4.44 -4.64
N SER A 121 -12.10 4.59 -4.04
CA SER A 121 -11.49 5.89 -3.75
C SER A 121 -9.99 5.79 -3.98
N TYR A 122 -9.43 6.83 -4.58
CA TYR A 122 -8.00 6.94 -4.81
C TYR A 122 -7.57 8.41 -4.79
N VAL A 123 -6.29 8.65 -4.52
CA VAL A 123 -5.68 9.97 -4.63
C VAL A 123 -4.20 9.83 -4.96
N SER A 124 -3.64 10.82 -5.65
CA SER A 124 -2.21 10.93 -5.89
C SER A 124 -1.68 12.20 -5.23
N THR A 125 -0.50 12.14 -4.64
CA THR A 125 0.15 13.29 -3.99
C THR A 125 1.66 13.12 -4.02
N THR A 126 2.38 14.19 -3.75
CA THR A 126 3.84 14.19 -3.61
C THR A 126 4.21 14.41 -2.15
N LEU A 127 5.18 13.65 -1.65
CA LEU A 127 5.82 13.88 -0.36
C LEU A 127 7.22 14.46 -0.55
N ASP A 128 7.61 15.34 0.37
CA ASP A 128 8.93 15.95 0.39
C ASP A 128 9.79 15.26 1.45
N PHE A 129 10.69 14.38 1.00
CA PHE A 129 11.60 13.64 1.88
C PHE A 129 12.85 14.44 2.29
N SER A 130 12.96 15.72 1.89
CA SER A 130 14.06 16.59 2.33
C SER A 130 13.81 17.28 3.68
N LYS A 131 12.61 17.10 4.25
CA LYS A 131 12.17 17.72 5.51
C LYS A 131 12.30 16.82 6.71
#